data_AF-A0A9D8DHM2-F1
#
_entry.id   AF-A0A9D8DHM2-F1
#
_cell.length_a   1.000
_cell.length_b   1.000
_cell.length_c   1.000
_cell.angle_alpha   90.00
_cell.angle_beta   90.00
_cell.angle_gamma   90.00
#
_symmetry.space_group_name_H-M   'P 1'
#
loop_
_entity.id
_entity.type
_entity.pdbx_description
1 polymer ?
#
loop_
_entity_poly.entity_id
_entity_poly.type
_entity_poly.pdbx_seq_one_letter_code
_entity_poly.pdbx_strand_id
1 'polypeptide(L)'
;MVPPSYQSGPHFHDEQEELYFVHRGTLVIKFGDGSEHEIAEGGAARVDASTVRSTANPSETEDLVYLVVGGKDGYVGRDGREPEGEGTARPPLEE
;
A
#
# COMPACT_ATOMS: atom_id res chain seq x y z
N MET A 1 -0.15 12.43 -0.18
CA MET A 1 0.16 12.72 -1.59
C MET A 1 1.43 11.96 -1.93
N VAL A 2 1.43 11.27 -3.07
CA VAL A 2 2.52 10.41 -3.51
C VAL A 2 3.11 11.00 -4.80
N PRO A 3 4.42 11.33 -4.83
CA PRO A 3 5.05 11.93 -5.99
C PRO A 3 4.98 11.07 -7.26
N PRO A 4 5.17 11.66 -8.45
CA PRO A 4 5.33 10.92 -9.69
C PRO A 4 6.41 9.85 -9.58
N SER A 5 6.18 8.71 -10.22
CA SER A 5 7.10 7.56 -10.30
C SER A 5 7.51 6.95 -8.95
N TYR A 6 6.90 7.36 -7.84
CA TYR A 6 7.18 6.77 -6.54
C TYR A 6 6.62 5.34 -6.45
N GLN A 7 7.41 4.45 -5.83
CA GLN A 7 7.00 3.09 -5.49
C GLN A 7 7.34 2.79 -4.03
N SER A 8 6.40 2.17 -3.32
CA SER A 8 6.62 1.66 -1.97
C SER A 8 7.37 0.33 -1.98
N GLY A 9 8.00 0.01 -0.85
CA GLY A 9 8.46 -1.36 -0.62
C GLY A 9 7.28 -2.35 -0.54
N PRO A 10 7.53 -3.64 -0.83
CA PRO A 10 6.60 -4.72 -0.55
C PRO A 10 6.38 -4.88 0.96
N HIS A 11 5.14 -5.14 1.35
CA HIS A 11 4.76 -5.36 2.74
C HIS A 11 3.49 -6.22 2.80
N PHE A 12 3.23 -6.76 3.99
CA PHE A 12 1.96 -7.38 4.38
C PHE A 12 1.64 -6.97 5.82
N HIS A 13 0.48 -7.35 6.31
CA HIS A 13 0.06 -7.10 7.69
C HIS A 13 -0.25 -8.43 8.37
N ASP A 14 0.06 -8.51 9.66
CA ASP A 14 -0.29 -9.69 10.45
C ASP A 14 -1.82 -9.81 10.59
N GLU A 15 -2.51 -8.68 10.73
CA GLU A 15 -3.92 -8.66 11.10
C GLU A 15 -4.76 -7.67 10.31
N GLN A 16 -4.20 -6.51 9.96
CA GLN A 16 -4.94 -5.42 9.34
C GLN A 16 -5.22 -5.69 7.85
N GLU A 17 -6.50 -5.91 7.49
CA GLU A 17 -6.90 -5.66 6.10
C GLU A 17 -6.87 -4.16 5.82
N GLU A 18 -6.64 -3.80 4.57
CA GLU A 18 -6.61 -2.40 4.14
C GLU A 18 -7.57 -2.14 2.99
N LEU A 19 -8.33 -1.05 3.09
CA LEU A 19 -9.14 -0.49 2.02
C LEU A 19 -8.42 0.74 1.43
N TYR A 20 -8.06 0.64 0.16
CA TYR A 20 -7.50 1.70 -0.64
C TYR A 20 -8.63 2.43 -1.37
N PHE A 21 -8.68 3.76 -1.30
CA PHE A 21 -9.56 4.59 -2.11
C PHE A 21 -8.75 5.66 -2.82
N VAL A 22 -8.85 5.72 -4.14
CA VAL A 22 -8.11 6.67 -4.97
C VAL A 22 -8.92 7.94 -5.11
N HIS A 23 -8.47 9.00 -4.46
CA HIS A 23 -9.13 10.31 -4.53
C HIS A 23 -8.76 11.07 -5.81
N ARG A 24 -7.51 10.93 -6.29
CA ARG A 24 -7.01 11.57 -7.52
C ARG A 24 -5.86 10.79 -8.13
N GLY A 25 -5.87 10.62 -9.45
CA GLY A 25 -4.83 9.91 -10.21
C GLY A 25 -5.10 8.40 -10.35
N THR A 26 -4.06 7.62 -10.62
CA THR A 26 -4.13 6.15 -10.72
C THR A 26 -3.17 5.52 -9.72
N LEU A 27 -3.66 4.57 -8.93
CA LEU A 27 -2.84 3.73 -8.06
C LEU A 27 -2.60 2.38 -8.75
N VAL A 28 -1.35 1.92 -8.79
CA VAL A 28 -1.05 0.52 -9.11
C VAL A 28 -0.75 -0.23 -7.83
N ILE A 29 -1.43 -1.36 -7.60
CA ILE A 29 -1.07 -2.31 -6.56
C ILE A 29 -0.44 -3.54 -7.22
N LYS A 30 0.79 -3.88 -6.81
CA LYS A 30 1.51 -5.08 -7.24
C LYS A 30 1.51 -6.11 -6.13
N PHE A 31 1.16 -7.35 -6.44
CA PHE A 31 1.04 -8.43 -5.46
C PHE A 31 2.24 -9.39 -5.51
N GLY A 32 2.45 -10.14 -4.43
CA GLY A 32 3.56 -11.08 -4.30
C GLY A 32 3.54 -12.24 -5.31
N ASP A 33 2.42 -12.49 -5.98
CA ASP A 33 2.31 -13.46 -7.09
C ASP A 33 2.69 -12.86 -8.46
N GLY A 34 3.05 -11.59 -8.50
CA GLY A 34 3.40 -10.84 -9.72
C GLY A 34 2.20 -10.24 -10.45
N SER A 35 0.97 -10.42 -9.95
CA SER A 35 -0.19 -9.72 -10.52
C SER A 35 -0.14 -8.23 -10.19
N GLU A 36 -0.67 -7.42 -11.10
CA GLU A 36 -0.78 -5.96 -10.93
C GLU A 36 -2.19 -5.51 -11.26
N HIS A 37 -2.71 -4.57 -10.48
CA HIS A 37 -4.04 -4.00 -10.66
C HIS A 37 -3.98 -2.48 -10.60
N GLU A 38 -4.58 -1.84 -11.59
CA GLU A 38 -4.79 -0.40 -11.63
C GLU A 38 -6.12 -0.01 -10.99
N ILE A 39 -6.08 1.02 -10.16
CA ILE A 39 -7.25 1.62 -9.53
C ILE A 39 -7.27 3.08 -9.97
N ALA A 40 -8.22 3.40 -10.85
CA ALA A 40 -8.43 4.75 -11.33
C ALA A 40 -9.07 5.64 -10.24
N GLU A 41 -9.07 6.94 -10.48
CA GLU A 41 -9.75 7.94 -9.65
C GLU A 41 -11.20 7.55 -9.35
N GLY A 42 -11.59 7.65 -8.07
CA GLY A 42 -12.88 7.20 -7.55
C GLY A 42 -12.99 5.69 -7.32
N GLY A 43 -11.98 4.92 -7.71
CA GLY A 43 -11.91 3.48 -7.50
C GLY A 43 -11.45 3.10 -6.08
N ALA A 44 -11.74 1.85 -5.71
CA ALA A 44 -11.33 1.28 -4.43
C ALA A 44 -10.92 -0.18 -4.56
N ALA A 45 -10.03 -0.63 -3.67
CA ALA A 45 -9.66 -2.03 -3.52
C ALA A 45 -9.48 -2.38 -2.04
N ARG A 46 -9.99 -3.54 -1.63
CA ARG A 46 -9.68 -4.16 -0.33
C ARG A 46 -8.57 -5.18 -0.55
N VAL A 47 -7.58 -5.18 0.34
CA VAL A 47 -6.52 -6.19 0.38
C VAL A 47 -6.55 -6.89 1.73
N ASP A 48 -6.56 -8.22 1.70
CA ASP A 48 -6.48 -9.04 2.92
C ASP A 48 -5.12 -8.87 3.60
N ALA A 49 -5.08 -9.04 4.93
CA ALA A 49 -3.92 -8.68 5.76
C ALA A 49 -2.61 -9.30 5.29
N SER A 50 -2.57 -10.64 5.16
CA SER A 50 -1.37 -11.40 4.82
C SER A 50 -0.98 -11.33 3.33
N THR A 51 -1.72 -10.59 2.51
CA THR A 51 -1.41 -10.44 1.09
C THR A 51 -0.25 -9.46 0.92
N VAL A 52 0.88 -9.99 0.45
CA VAL A 52 2.07 -9.19 0.10
C VAL A 52 1.74 -8.25 -1.04
N ARG A 53 2.02 -6.97 -0.87
CA ARG A 53 1.71 -5.91 -1.82
C ARG A 53 2.71 -4.77 -1.80
N SER A 54 2.81 -4.06 -2.92
CA SER A 54 3.42 -2.73 -3.01
C SER A 54 2.50 -1.78 -3.78
N THR A 55 2.67 -0.49 -3.57
CA THR A 55 1.91 0.56 -4.25
C THR A 55 2.83 1.41 -5.10
N ALA A 56 2.34 1.85 -6.26
CA ALA A 56 3.07 2.76 -7.13
C ALA A 56 2.17 3.86 -7.68
N ASN A 57 2.75 5.05 -7.83
CA ASN A 57 2.22 6.08 -8.71
C ASN A 57 2.88 5.90 -10.09
N PRO A 58 2.14 5.41 -11.10
CA PRO A 58 2.70 5.17 -12.43
C PRO A 58 2.89 6.46 -13.24
N SER A 59 2.32 7.58 -12.80
CA SER A 59 2.46 8.85 -13.52
C SER A 59 3.89 9.37 -13.42
N GLU A 60 4.42 9.88 -14.52
CA GLU A 60 5.73 10.54 -14.56
C GLU A 60 5.65 12.04 -14.20
N THR A 61 4.44 12.61 -14.17
CA THR A 61 4.24 14.06 -14.07
C THR A 61 3.26 14.49 -12.98
N GLU A 62 2.33 13.62 -12.58
CA GLU A 62 1.24 13.98 -11.67
C GLU A 62 1.34 13.28 -10.32
N ASP A 63 0.99 14.00 -9.25
CA ASP A 63 0.84 13.42 -7.92
C ASP A 63 -0.40 12.52 -7.82
N LEU A 64 -0.24 11.41 -7.10
CA LEU A 64 -1.31 10.52 -6.71
C LEU A 64 -1.81 10.89 -5.29
N VAL A 65 -3.14 10.91 -5.10
CA VAL A 65 -3.77 11.07 -3.80
C VAL A 65 -4.72 9.91 -3.55
N TYR A 66 -4.43 9.09 -2.55
CA TYR A 66 -5.29 8.01 -2.09
C TYR A 66 -5.32 7.96 -0.56
N LEU A 67 -6.33 7.29 -0.02
CA LEU A 67 -6.47 7.00 1.39
C LEU A 67 -6.37 5.49 1.61
N VAL A 68 -5.81 5.12 2.76
CA VAL A 68 -5.79 3.73 3.25
C VAL A 68 -6.50 3.71 4.59
N VAL A 69 -7.44 2.80 4.74
CA VAL A 69 -8.25 2.64 5.94
C VAL A 69 -8.13 1.20 6.44
N GLY A 70 -7.95 1.03 7.74
CA GLY A 70 -7.94 -0.28 8.37
C GLY A 70 -9.32 -0.96 8.36
N GLY A 71 -9.37 -2.22 7.92
CA GLY A 71 -10.57 -3.05 7.82
C GLY A 71 -10.87 -3.98 9.00
N LYS A 72 -9.91 -4.21 9.90
CA LYS A 72 -10.06 -5.10 11.08
C LYS A 72 -10.75 -4.39 12.26
N ASP A 73 -11.99 -3.97 12.08
CA ASP A 73 -12.80 -3.27 13.09
C ASP A 73 -12.19 -1.95 13.62
N GLY A 74 -11.26 -1.37 12.86
CA GLY A 74 -10.52 -0.18 13.23
C GLY A 74 -9.04 -0.28 12.87
N TYR A 75 -8.27 0.71 13.31
CA TYR A 75 -6.82 0.72 13.18
C TYR A 75 -6.19 -0.07 14.32
N VAL A 76 -5.39 -1.10 14.00
CA VAL A 76 -4.78 -2.01 14.98
C VAL A 76 -3.36 -1.63 15.38
N GLY A 77 -2.82 -0.53 14.86
CA GLY A 77 -1.47 -0.05 15.16
C GLY A 77 -0.45 -0.40 14.09
N ARG A 78 0.82 -0.51 14.47
CA ARG A 78 1.92 -0.84 13.55
C ARG A 78 2.08 -2.35 13.43
N ASP A 79 1.31 -2.96 12.54
CA ASP A 79 1.36 -4.40 12.25
C ASP A 79 1.88 -4.73 10.85
N GLY A 80 2.30 -3.72 10.08
CA GLY A 80 2.95 -3.91 8.79
C GLY A 80 4.32 -4.60 8.93
N ARG A 81 4.58 -5.56 8.06
CA ARG A 81 5.80 -6.39 7.99
C ARG A 81 6.38 -6.37 6.59
N GLU A 82 7.71 -6.38 6.51
CA GLU A 82 8.43 -6.66 5.28
C GLU A 82 8.47 -8.19 5.05
N PRO A 83 8.35 -8.67 3.81
CA PRO A 83 8.63 -10.07 3.49
C PRO A 83 10.07 -10.46 3.87
N GLU A 84 10.28 -11.73 4.22
CA GLU A 84 11.61 -12.23 4.57
C GLU A 84 12.60 -12.03 3.40
N GLY A 85 13.79 -11.51 3.70
CA GLY A 85 14.86 -11.30 2.72
C GLY A 85 14.86 -9.94 2.02
N GLU A 86 13.84 -9.10 2.23
CA GLU A 86 13.76 -7.75 1.70
C GLU A 86 14.17 -6.74 2.78
N GLY A 87 15.48 -6.49 2.90
CA GLY A 87 16.02 -5.63 3.95
C GLY A 87 15.80 -4.14 3.66
N THR A 88 14.71 -3.55 4.17
CA THR A 88 14.57 -2.08 4.26
C THR A 88 14.03 -1.59 5.60
N ALA A 89 14.10 -2.40 6.66
CA ALA A 89 13.63 -2.06 7.98
C ALA A 89 14.08 -0.65 8.42
N ARG A 90 13.13 0.29 8.40
CA ARG A 90 13.29 1.59 9.04
C ARG A 90 13.46 1.32 10.53
N PRO A 91 14.47 1.88 11.21
CA PRO A 91 14.69 1.60 12.62
C PRO A 91 13.41 1.92 13.42
N PRO A 92 13.13 1.17 14.51
CA PRO A 92 12.03 1.50 15.40
C PRO A 92 12.13 2.95 15.84
N LEU A 93 10.99 3.63 15.98
CA LEU A 93 11.01 4.91 16.68
C LEU A 93 11.31 4.61 18.15
N GLU A 94 12.33 5.26 18.70
CA GLU A 94 12.56 5.28 20.15
C GLU A 94 11.39 6.02 20.82
N GLU A 95 10.98 5.53 22.00
CA GLU A 95 9.85 6.05 22.77
C GLU A 95 10.11 7.44 23.37
#